data_AF-A0A367WKK1-F1
#
_entry.id   AF-A0A367WKK1-F1
#
_cell.length_a   1.000
_cell.length_b   1.000
_cell.length_c   1.000
_cell.angle_alpha   90.00
_cell.angle_beta   90.00
_cell.angle_gamma   90.00
#
_symmetry.space_group_name_H-M   'P 1'
#
loop_
_entity.id
_entity.type
_entity.pdbx_description
1 polymer ?
#
loop_
_entity_poly.entity_id
_entity_poly.type
_entity_poly.pdbx_seq_one_letter_code
_entity_poly.pdbx_strand_id
1 'polypeptide(L)'
;MTECGWLLSVEDISSIIQSLAVSAVAIPAFLGINSWRKEHVGKRKLQLAEEVLAATYELQSVIEWVRHPASWGDEGNERPNREDEPINRQRLNDAYYSRIARLKADSQQFSKLHAIRPVFRAYFGERAQEPLQVLFTTRNRINSAVAALINQREGEELPQDLRQHYESIIWDMSTPDQPDEVKREVNLAVSQLEAICFPILRTK
;
A
#
# COMPACT_ATOMS: atom_id res chain seq x y z
N MET A 1 -53.15 -65.25 12.58
CA MET A 1 -51.68 -65.36 12.76
C MET A 1 -51.07 -64.01 12.39
N THR A 2 -50.99 -63.13 13.37
CA THR A 2 -50.39 -61.79 13.24
C THR A 2 -49.90 -61.44 14.63
N GLU A 3 -48.67 -61.83 14.96
CA GLU A 3 -47.99 -61.26 16.12
C GLU A 3 -47.51 -59.86 15.74
N CYS A 4 -47.91 -58.88 16.55
CA CYS A 4 -47.61 -57.47 16.40
C CYS A 4 -46.09 -57.21 16.48
N GLY A 5 -45.43 -57.11 15.33
CA GLY A 5 -44.06 -56.63 15.22
C GLY A 5 -43.95 -55.11 15.32
N TRP A 6 -44.14 -54.51 16.51
CA TRP A 6 -44.03 -53.05 16.70
C TRP A 6 -43.62 -52.61 18.13
N LEU A 7 -42.70 -53.31 18.79
CA LEU A 7 -42.06 -52.77 20.00
C LEU A 7 -40.57 -52.65 19.75
N LEU A 8 -40.09 -51.41 19.62
CA LEU A 8 -38.66 -51.10 19.56
C LEU A 8 -37.96 -51.78 20.74
N SER A 9 -36.88 -52.51 20.47
CA SER A 9 -36.03 -53.06 21.52
C SER A 9 -35.49 -51.91 22.39
N VAL A 10 -35.30 -52.15 23.68
CA VAL A 10 -34.65 -51.17 24.59
C VAL A 10 -33.27 -50.76 24.06
N GLU A 11 -32.60 -51.67 23.34
CA GLU A 11 -31.31 -51.43 22.69
C GLU A 11 -31.44 -50.44 21.51
N ASP A 12 -32.51 -50.55 20.72
CA ASP A 12 -32.80 -49.62 19.62
C ASP A 12 -33.03 -48.21 20.16
N ILE A 13 -33.82 -48.09 21.24
CA ILE A 13 -34.10 -46.81 21.89
C ILE A 13 -32.82 -46.16 22.43
N SER A 14 -31.95 -46.94 23.07
CA SER A 14 -30.64 -46.47 23.56
C SER A 14 -29.75 -45.94 22.42
N SER A 15 -29.67 -46.67 21.31
CA SER A 15 -28.86 -46.26 20.14
C SER A 15 -29.37 -44.99 19.47
N ILE A 16 -30.70 -44.80 19.41
CA ILE A 16 -31.32 -43.59 18.89
C ILE A 16 -31.00 -42.39 19.79
N ILE A 17 -31.13 -42.55 21.11
CA ILE A 17 -30.81 -41.49 22.08
C ILE A 17 -29.33 -41.12 22.01
N GLN A 18 -28.43 -42.09 21.93
CA GLN A 18 -27.00 -41.85 21.77
C GLN A 18 -26.69 -41.11 20.45
N SER A 19 -27.33 -41.51 19.35
CA SER A 19 -27.17 -40.86 18.05
C SER A 19 -27.68 -39.42 18.06
N LEU A 20 -28.80 -39.15 18.73
CA LEU A 20 -29.34 -37.80 18.93
C LEU A 20 -28.42 -36.96 19.82
N ALA A 21 -27.86 -37.54 20.89
CA ALA A 21 -26.93 -36.85 21.78
C ALA A 21 -25.64 -36.47 21.05
N VAL A 22 -25.06 -37.38 20.25
CA VAL A 22 -23.89 -37.10 19.41
C VAL A 22 -24.21 -36.02 18.39
N SER A 23 -25.37 -36.09 17.73
CA SER A 23 -25.81 -35.09 16.74
C SER A 23 -26.01 -33.71 17.38
N ALA A 24 -26.60 -33.67 18.57
CA ALA A 24 -26.84 -32.43 19.33
C ALA A 24 -25.53 -31.72 19.72
N VAL A 25 -24.42 -32.45 19.89
CA VAL A 25 -23.08 -31.88 20.14
C VAL A 25 -22.35 -31.55 18.84
N ALA A 26 -22.47 -32.40 17.82
CA ALA A 26 -21.74 -32.24 16.57
C ALA A 26 -22.15 -30.99 15.77
N ILE A 27 -23.45 -30.65 15.76
CA ILE A 27 -23.96 -29.49 15.00
C ILE A 27 -23.41 -28.16 15.55
N PRO A 28 -23.52 -27.84 16.86
CA PRO A 28 -22.91 -26.64 17.43
C PRO A 28 -21.39 -26.60 17.25
N ALA A 29 -20.70 -27.74 17.36
CA ALA A 29 -19.26 -27.81 17.13
C ALA A 29 -18.91 -27.40 15.69
N PHE A 30 -19.63 -27.91 14.69
CA PHE A 30 -19.42 -27.55 13.29
C PHE A 30 -19.74 -26.08 13.00
N LEU A 31 -20.86 -25.56 13.52
CA LEU A 31 -21.22 -24.14 13.40
C LEU A 31 -20.20 -23.24 14.09
N GLY A 32 -19.69 -23.65 15.25
CA GLY A 32 -18.65 -22.97 16.01
C GLY A 32 -17.34 -22.85 15.21
N ILE A 33 -16.89 -23.92 14.57
CA ILE A 33 -15.68 -23.91 13.72
C ILE A 33 -15.83 -22.94 12.55
N ASN A 34 -16.99 -22.92 11.89
CA ASN A 34 -17.23 -22.01 10.76
C ASN A 34 -17.31 -20.54 11.23
N SER A 35 -17.96 -20.29 12.37
CA SER A 35 -18.01 -18.96 13.00
C SER A 35 -16.61 -18.47 13.34
N TRP A 36 -15.80 -19.33 13.97
CA TRP A 36 -14.42 -19.05 14.34
C TRP A 36 -13.54 -18.73 13.12
N ARG A 37 -13.67 -19.50 12.03
CA ARG A 37 -12.94 -19.20 10.78
C ARG A 37 -13.33 -17.84 10.22
N LYS A 38 -14.62 -17.52 10.18
CA LYS A 38 -15.11 -16.21 9.70
C LYS A 38 -14.60 -15.07 10.57
N GLU A 39 -14.61 -15.25 11.88
CA GLU A 39 -14.10 -14.28 12.85
C GLU A 39 -12.60 -14.02 12.65
N HIS A 40 -11.79 -15.07 12.48
CA HIS A 40 -10.35 -14.92 12.24
C HIS A 40 -10.03 -14.20 10.93
N VAL A 41 -10.73 -14.56 9.84
CA VAL A 41 -10.57 -13.87 8.57
C VAL A 41 -10.99 -12.40 8.69
N GLY A 42 -12.09 -12.13 9.40
CA GLY A 42 -12.55 -10.76 9.67
C GLY A 42 -11.53 -9.93 10.45
N LYS A 43 -11.03 -10.47 11.57
CA LYS A 43 -9.97 -9.84 12.39
C LYS A 43 -8.72 -9.57 11.57
N ARG A 44 -8.29 -10.53 10.75
CA ARG A 44 -7.11 -10.36 9.90
C ARG A 44 -7.32 -9.29 8.83
N LYS A 45 -8.49 -9.22 8.20
CA LYS A 45 -8.83 -8.16 7.25
C LYS A 45 -8.85 -6.78 7.91
N LEU A 46 -9.38 -6.66 9.12
CA LEU A 46 -9.42 -5.42 9.87
C LEU A 46 -8.01 -4.90 10.17
N GLN A 47 -7.16 -5.74 10.76
CA GLN A 47 -5.75 -5.39 11.04
C GLN A 47 -5.00 -4.97 9.76
N LEU A 48 -5.20 -5.71 8.68
CA LEU A 48 -4.53 -5.45 7.41
C LEU A 48 -5.01 -4.14 6.77
N ALA A 49 -6.31 -3.82 6.87
CA ALA A 49 -6.87 -2.57 6.39
C ALA A 49 -6.28 -1.36 7.15
N GLU A 50 -6.15 -1.47 8.48
CA GLU A 50 -5.53 -0.46 9.33
C GLU A 50 -4.05 -0.26 8.97
N GLU A 51 -3.28 -1.35 8.89
CA GLU A 51 -1.85 -1.31 8.59
C GLU A 51 -1.56 -0.70 7.21
N VAL A 52 -2.36 -1.06 6.20
CA VAL A 52 -2.23 -0.53 4.83
C VAL A 52 -2.59 0.96 4.78
N LEU A 53 -3.67 1.40 5.42
CA LEU A 53 -4.03 2.82 5.44
C LEU A 53 -2.99 3.66 6.15
N ALA A 54 -2.51 3.22 7.32
CA ALA A 54 -1.46 3.93 8.05
C ALA A 54 -0.19 4.09 7.19
N ALA A 55 0.29 3.00 6.60
CA ALA A 55 1.46 3.04 5.71
C ALA A 55 1.22 3.89 4.45
N THR A 56 -0.02 3.93 3.94
CA THR A 56 -0.40 4.74 2.78
C THR A 56 -0.33 6.23 3.10
N TYR A 57 -0.87 6.67 4.25
CA TYR A 57 -0.80 8.06 4.69
C TYR A 57 0.63 8.51 5.00
N GLU A 58 1.43 7.62 5.61
CA GLU A 58 2.86 7.86 5.82
C GLU A 58 3.56 8.10 4.48
N LEU A 59 3.35 7.24 3.48
CA LEU A 59 3.97 7.40 2.17
C LEU A 59 3.46 8.60 1.37
N GLN A 60 2.18 8.95 1.49
CA GLN A 60 1.65 10.19 0.92
C GLN A 60 2.42 11.40 1.46
N SER A 61 2.60 11.46 2.78
CA SER A 61 3.35 12.53 3.45
C SER A 61 4.82 12.55 3.02
N VAL A 62 5.45 11.36 2.88
CA VAL A 62 6.83 11.25 2.39
C VAL A 62 6.95 11.77 0.95
N ILE A 63 6.03 11.40 0.05
CA ILE A 63 6.05 11.87 -1.34
C ILE A 63 5.87 13.39 -1.40
N GLU A 64 4.98 13.95 -0.58
CA GLU A 64 4.79 15.40 -0.46
C GLU A 64 6.07 16.09 0.03
N TRP A 65 6.70 15.56 1.08
CA TRP A 65 7.95 16.10 1.63
C TRP A 65 9.11 16.03 0.63
N VAL A 66 9.28 14.90 -0.05
CA VAL A 66 10.31 14.71 -1.08
C VAL A 66 10.18 15.78 -2.16
N ARG A 67 8.94 16.06 -2.58
CA ARG A 67 8.65 17.00 -3.67
C ARG A 67 8.54 18.45 -3.21
N HIS A 68 8.67 18.73 -1.92
CA HIS A 68 8.65 20.07 -1.41
C HIS A 68 9.82 20.90 -1.99
N PRO A 69 9.57 22.11 -2.54
CA PRO A 69 10.60 22.89 -3.24
C PRO A 69 11.70 23.40 -2.31
N ALA A 70 11.37 23.72 -1.05
CA ALA A 70 12.37 24.15 -0.08
C ALA A 70 13.40 23.02 0.17
N SER A 71 14.68 23.37 0.15
CA SER A 71 15.81 22.49 0.44
C SER A 71 16.78 23.18 1.38
N TRP A 72 17.37 22.42 2.30
CA TRP A 72 18.53 22.86 3.06
C TRP A 72 19.80 22.73 2.22
N GLY A 73 20.78 23.59 2.49
CA GLY A 73 21.98 23.73 1.66
C GLY A 73 22.82 22.45 1.52
N ASP A 74 22.72 21.52 2.47
CA ASP A 74 23.60 20.36 2.56
C ASP A 74 22.96 19.03 2.11
N GLU A 75 21.66 19.01 1.75
CA GLU A 75 20.94 17.77 1.42
C GLU A 75 21.48 17.05 0.17
N GLY A 76 22.22 17.75 -0.69
CA GLY A 76 22.79 17.23 -1.94
C GLY A 76 24.28 16.86 -1.86
N ASN A 77 24.95 17.11 -0.74
CA ASN A 77 26.42 17.03 -0.67
C ASN A 77 26.96 15.59 -0.77
N GLU A 78 26.15 14.59 -0.41
CA GLU A 78 26.52 13.16 -0.48
C GLU A 78 26.36 12.54 -1.88
N ARG A 79 26.08 13.37 -2.88
CA ARG A 79 25.86 12.90 -4.25
C ARG A 79 27.16 12.35 -4.86
N PRO A 80 27.10 11.16 -5.51
CA PRO A 80 28.26 10.62 -6.23
C PRO A 80 28.74 11.56 -7.35
N ASN A 81 30.05 11.59 -7.59
CA ASN A 81 30.72 12.34 -8.67
C ASN A 81 30.53 13.87 -8.63
N ARG A 82 30.10 14.42 -7.49
CA ARG A 82 29.91 15.87 -7.29
C ARG A 82 31.19 16.68 -7.54
N GLU A 83 32.35 16.14 -7.15
CA GLU A 83 33.65 16.82 -7.25
C GLU A 83 34.13 16.97 -8.70
N ASP A 84 33.67 16.11 -9.60
CA ASP A 84 34.04 16.11 -11.03
C ASP A 84 33.23 17.14 -11.85
N GLU A 85 32.24 17.80 -11.23
CA GLU A 85 31.36 18.75 -11.90
C GLU A 85 31.80 20.20 -11.77
N PRO A 86 31.54 21.04 -12.77
CA PRO A 86 31.80 22.47 -12.65
C PRO A 86 30.90 23.11 -11.58
N ILE A 87 31.46 24.06 -10.81
CA ILE A 87 30.83 24.67 -9.62
C ILE A 87 29.43 25.23 -9.90
N ASN A 88 29.21 25.77 -11.10
CA ASN A 88 27.92 26.33 -11.52
C ASN A 88 26.81 25.27 -11.66
N ARG A 89 27.18 24.00 -11.91
CA ARG A 89 26.24 22.88 -12.05
C ARG A 89 26.02 22.12 -10.74
N GLN A 90 27.03 22.09 -9.87
CA GLN A 90 26.97 21.40 -8.57
C GLN A 90 25.73 21.81 -7.78
N ARG A 91 25.49 23.12 -7.59
CA ARG A 91 24.34 23.61 -6.81
C ARG A 91 22.99 23.13 -7.35
N LEU A 92 22.83 23.12 -8.67
CA LEU A 92 21.58 22.70 -9.31
C LEU A 92 21.40 21.18 -9.20
N ASN A 93 22.44 20.41 -9.47
CA ASN A 93 22.42 18.95 -9.34
C ASN A 93 22.22 18.50 -7.89
N ASP A 94 22.79 19.22 -6.93
CA ASP A 94 22.61 18.98 -5.50
C ASP A 94 21.16 19.27 -5.09
N ALA A 95 20.55 20.32 -5.64
CA ALA A 95 19.12 20.56 -5.48
C ALA A 95 18.29 19.40 -6.07
N TYR A 96 18.56 18.93 -7.29
CA TYR A 96 17.82 17.78 -7.82
C TYR A 96 18.01 16.52 -6.97
N TYR A 97 19.22 16.25 -6.51
CA TYR A 97 19.56 15.05 -5.74
C TYR A 97 19.01 15.03 -4.33
N SER A 98 18.72 16.18 -3.71
CA SER A 98 18.11 16.21 -2.38
C SER A 98 16.81 15.39 -2.30
N ARG A 99 16.12 15.23 -3.43
CA ARG A 99 14.91 14.39 -3.57
C ARG A 99 15.22 12.91 -3.39
N ILE A 100 16.35 12.45 -3.92
CA ILE A 100 16.86 11.08 -3.73
C ILE A 100 17.30 10.88 -2.28
N ALA A 101 17.99 11.87 -1.70
CA ALA A 101 18.40 11.82 -0.30
C ALA A 101 17.20 11.67 0.65
N ARG A 102 16.14 12.46 0.44
CA ARG A 102 14.87 12.34 1.18
C ARG A 102 14.21 10.97 0.97
N LEU A 103 14.10 10.49 -0.27
CA LEU A 103 13.52 9.16 -0.55
C LEU A 103 14.33 8.02 0.09
N LYS A 104 15.64 8.18 0.24
CA LYS A 104 16.51 7.20 0.89
C LYS A 104 16.27 7.17 2.41
N ALA A 105 16.09 8.34 3.02
CA ALA A 105 15.78 8.46 4.45
C ALA A 105 14.49 7.70 4.82
N ASP A 106 13.48 7.73 3.95
CA ASP A 106 12.18 7.05 4.16
C ASP A 106 12.03 5.72 3.41
N SER A 107 13.16 5.07 3.06
CA SER A 107 13.14 3.81 2.30
C SER A 107 12.51 2.64 3.07
N GLN A 108 12.50 2.69 4.41
CA GLN A 108 11.89 1.67 5.25
C GLN A 108 10.37 1.63 5.12
N GLN A 109 9.73 2.80 4.99
CA GLN A 109 8.28 2.96 4.85
C GLN A 109 7.81 2.33 3.53
N PHE A 110 8.55 2.57 2.44
CA PHE A 110 8.27 1.91 1.15
C PHE A 110 8.45 0.39 1.26
N SER A 111 9.46 -0.07 1.99
CA SER A 111 9.73 -1.51 2.18
C SER A 111 8.62 -2.19 2.97
N LYS A 112 8.09 -1.53 4.00
CA LYS A 112 6.94 -2.00 4.79
C LYS A 112 5.72 -2.19 3.90
N LEU A 113 5.33 -1.17 3.12
CA LEU A 113 4.17 -1.29 2.23
C LEU A 113 4.37 -2.37 1.16
N HIS A 114 5.60 -2.50 0.63
CA HIS A 114 5.92 -3.53 -0.37
C HIS A 114 5.73 -4.95 0.19
N ALA A 115 6.13 -5.18 1.45
CA ALA A 115 5.96 -6.46 2.13
C ALA A 115 4.47 -6.80 2.40
N ILE A 116 3.65 -5.79 2.68
CA ILE A 116 2.22 -5.98 2.98
C ILE A 116 1.40 -6.29 1.71
N ARG A 117 1.82 -5.76 0.54
CA ARG A 117 1.06 -5.83 -0.71
C ARG A 117 0.60 -7.24 -1.12
N PRO A 118 1.42 -8.30 -1.09
CA PRO A 118 0.97 -9.65 -1.46
C PRO A 118 -0.11 -10.20 -0.52
N VAL A 119 -0.01 -9.87 0.78
CA VAL A 119 -1.01 -10.28 1.77
C VAL A 119 -2.30 -9.51 1.56
N PHE A 120 -2.23 -8.21 1.30
CA PHE A 120 -3.39 -7.39 0.97
C PHE A 120 -4.14 -7.93 -0.25
N ARG A 121 -3.40 -8.25 -1.33
CA ARG A 121 -3.93 -8.92 -2.52
C ARG A 121 -4.64 -10.23 -2.19
N ALA A 122 -4.08 -11.07 -1.31
CA ALA A 122 -4.69 -12.35 -0.94
C ALA A 122 -6.04 -12.19 -0.21
N TYR A 123 -6.19 -11.16 0.63
CA TYR A 123 -7.41 -10.95 1.42
C TYR A 123 -8.47 -10.08 0.72
N PHE A 124 -8.05 -9.15 -0.15
CA PHE A 124 -8.90 -8.14 -0.77
C PHE A 124 -9.06 -8.32 -2.29
N GLY A 125 -8.26 -9.19 -2.92
CA GLY A 125 -8.30 -9.50 -4.34
C GLY A 125 -7.28 -8.72 -5.17
N GLU A 126 -7.17 -9.12 -6.45
CA GLU A 126 -6.15 -8.61 -7.37
C GLU A 126 -6.17 -7.08 -7.50
N ARG A 127 -7.35 -6.54 -7.78
CA ARG A 127 -7.55 -5.14 -8.12
C ARG A 127 -7.35 -4.21 -6.93
N ALA A 128 -7.50 -4.73 -5.71
CA ALA A 128 -7.34 -3.95 -4.50
C ALA A 128 -5.91 -3.42 -4.34
N GLN A 129 -4.90 -4.08 -4.93
CA GLN A 129 -3.51 -3.64 -4.83
C GLN A 129 -3.13 -2.55 -5.84
N GLU A 130 -3.95 -2.29 -6.87
CA GLU A 130 -3.64 -1.33 -7.94
C GLU A 130 -3.31 0.07 -7.41
N PRO A 131 -4.04 0.64 -6.44
CA PRO A 131 -3.70 1.95 -5.89
C PRO A 131 -2.34 1.94 -5.17
N LEU A 132 -1.94 0.83 -4.54
CA LEU A 132 -0.62 0.71 -3.90
C LEU A 132 0.50 0.80 -4.94
N GLN A 133 0.27 0.29 -6.15
CA GLN A 133 1.24 0.38 -7.23
C GLN A 133 1.53 1.83 -7.62
N VAL A 134 0.54 2.72 -7.55
CA VAL A 134 0.70 4.16 -7.86
C VAL A 134 1.80 4.77 -7.00
N LEU A 135 1.83 4.48 -5.69
CA LEU A 135 2.86 5.00 -4.77
C LEU A 135 4.28 4.54 -5.17
N PHE A 136 4.43 3.27 -5.57
CA PHE A 136 5.72 2.75 -6.03
C PHE A 136 6.13 3.32 -7.39
N THR A 137 5.19 3.47 -8.32
CA THR A 137 5.48 4.10 -9.61
C THR A 137 5.85 5.56 -9.46
N THR A 138 5.20 6.29 -8.55
CA THR A 138 5.55 7.68 -8.24
C THR A 138 6.98 7.80 -7.72
N ARG A 139 7.39 6.95 -6.78
CA ARG A 139 8.80 6.89 -6.33
C ARG A 139 9.76 6.65 -7.51
N ASN A 140 9.45 5.70 -8.38
CA ASN A 140 10.29 5.39 -9.53
C ASN A 140 10.35 6.53 -10.55
N ARG A 141 9.23 7.24 -10.76
CA ARG A 141 9.15 8.43 -11.61
C ARG A 141 10.03 9.54 -11.06
N ILE A 142 9.99 9.82 -9.76
CA ILE A 142 10.87 10.79 -9.11
C ILE A 142 12.34 10.41 -9.31
N ASN A 143 12.71 9.16 -9.03
CA ASN A 143 14.09 8.69 -9.22
C ASN A 143 14.56 8.86 -10.68
N SER A 144 13.71 8.51 -11.63
CA SER A 144 14.02 8.59 -13.06
C SER A 144 14.14 10.04 -13.52
N ALA A 145 13.26 10.93 -13.06
CA ALA A 145 13.29 12.35 -13.37
C ALA A 145 14.56 13.02 -12.82
N VAL A 146 14.94 12.73 -11.57
CA VAL A 146 16.21 13.23 -11.01
C VAL A 146 17.41 12.71 -11.80
N ALA A 147 17.43 11.42 -12.14
CA ALA A 147 18.52 10.85 -12.94
C ALA A 147 18.63 11.51 -14.32
N ALA A 148 17.49 11.79 -14.98
CA ALA A 148 17.48 12.48 -16.27
C ALA A 148 17.98 13.93 -16.17
N LEU A 149 17.61 14.64 -15.10
CA LEU A 149 18.04 16.02 -14.86
C LEU A 149 19.55 16.12 -14.56
N ILE A 150 20.10 15.16 -13.81
CA ILE A 150 21.53 15.17 -13.41
C ILE A 150 22.44 14.61 -14.51
N ASN A 151 22.07 13.50 -15.17
CA ASN A 151 22.96 12.76 -16.09
C ASN A 151 23.07 13.38 -17.50
N GLN A 152 23.00 14.70 -17.61
CA GLN A 152 23.15 15.42 -18.86
C GLN A 152 24.63 15.50 -19.26
N ARG A 153 24.96 15.04 -20.48
CA ARG A 153 26.32 15.15 -21.04
C ARG A 153 26.70 16.63 -21.19
N GLU A 154 28.01 16.89 -21.13
CA GLU A 154 28.53 18.24 -21.35
C GLU A 154 28.15 18.72 -22.77
N GLY A 155 27.54 19.91 -22.86
CA GLY A 155 27.04 20.47 -24.12
C GLY A 155 25.65 19.97 -24.57
N GLU A 156 25.07 18.96 -23.91
CA GLU A 156 23.72 18.46 -24.18
C GLU A 156 22.77 18.95 -23.07
N GLU A 157 22.21 20.15 -23.25
CA GLU A 157 21.12 20.60 -22.39
C GLU A 157 19.81 19.92 -22.78
N LEU A 158 19.05 19.48 -21.78
CA LEU A 158 17.68 19.03 -22.02
C LEU A 158 16.86 20.16 -22.66
N PRO A 159 16.04 19.86 -23.69
CA PRO A 159 15.01 20.75 -24.18
C PRO A 159 14.17 21.32 -23.03
N GLN A 160 13.79 22.60 -23.12
CA GLN A 160 13.15 23.30 -22.02
C GLN A 160 11.83 22.64 -21.58
N ASP A 161 11.03 22.17 -22.53
CA ASP A 161 9.78 21.43 -22.29
C ASP A 161 10.03 20.12 -21.53
N LEU A 162 11.06 19.37 -21.91
CA LEU A 162 11.42 18.12 -21.25
C LEU A 162 11.99 18.35 -19.84
N ARG A 163 12.78 19.42 -19.66
CA ARG A 163 13.28 19.84 -18.34
C ARG A 163 12.10 20.19 -17.42
N GLN A 164 11.18 21.03 -17.90
CA GLN A 164 9.96 21.40 -17.16
C GLN A 164 9.11 20.19 -16.80
N HIS A 165 9.00 19.21 -17.70
CA HIS A 165 8.30 17.96 -17.42
C HIS A 165 8.95 17.20 -16.26
N TYR A 166 10.27 16.98 -16.27
CA TYR A 166 10.94 16.31 -15.15
C TYR A 166 10.88 17.11 -13.85
N GLU A 167 11.01 18.43 -13.94
CA GLU A 167 10.88 19.34 -12.79
C GLU A 167 9.49 19.26 -12.15
N SER A 168 8.41 19.17 -12.95
CA SER A 168 7.05 18.96 -12.43
C SER A 168 6.86 17.62 -11.71
N ILE A 169 7.66 16.61 -12.04
CA ILE A 169 7.63 15.32 -11.34
C ILE A 169 8.31 15.44 -9.97
N ILE A 170 9.42 16.17 -9.87
CA ILE A 170 10.22 16.24 -8.64
C ILE A 170 9.86 17.38 -7.70
N TRP A 171 9.14 18.40 -8.19
CA TRP A 171 8.67 19.54 -7.39
C TRP A 171 7.15 19.64 -7.44
N ASP A 172 6.56 19.90 -6.28
CA ASP A 172 5.17 20.35 -6.21
C ASP A 172 5.12 21.81 -6.71
N MET A 173 4.69 21.96 -7.97
CA MET A 173 4.51 23.25 -8.64
C MET A 173 3.03 23.68 -8.63
N SER A 174 2.22 23.13 -7.72
CA SER A 174 0.80 23.45 -7.67
C SER A 174 0.55 24.94 -7.47
N THR A 175 -0.41 25.44 -8.24
CA THR A 175 -1.00 26.76 -8.09
C THR A 175 -2.51 26.61 -7.94
N PRO A 176 -3.23 27.65 -7.48
CA PRO A 176 -4.69 27.60 -7.41
C PRO A 176 -5.36 27.21 -8.75
N ASP A 177 -4.76 27.58 -9.88
CA ASP A 177 -5.31 27.35 -11.22
C ASP A 177 -4.77 26.07 -11.89
N GLN A 178 -3.60 25.59 -11.45
CA GLN A 178 -2.95 24.40 -12.01
C GLN A 178 -2.59 23.42 -10.90
N PRO A 179 -3.45 22.42 -10.62
CA PRO A 179 -3.19 21.43 -9.59
C PRO A 179 -2.14 20.43 -10.05
N ASP A 180 -1.19 20.17 -9.16
CA ASP A 180 -0.09 19.22 -9.36
C ASP A 180 -0.61 17.80 -9.68
N GLU A 181 -0.13 17.23 -10.79
CA GLU A 181 -0.62 15.95 -11.31
C GLU A 181 -0.22 14.77 -10.41
N VAL A 182 1.03 14.73 -9.95
CA VAL A 182 1.53 13.65 -9.09
C VAL A 182 0.78 13.64 -7.75
N LYS A 183 0.53 14.81 -7.15
CA LYS A 183 -0.27 14.96 -5.93
C LYS A 183 -1.69 14.46 -6.15
N ARG A 184 -2.30 14.78 -7.30
CA ARG A 184 -3.63 14.30 -7.69
C ARG A 184 -3.68 12.77 -7.82
N GLU A 185 -2.70 12.17 -8.49
CA GLU A 185 -2.60 10.71 -8.64
C GLU A 185 -2.43 10.01 -7.28
N VAL A 186 -1.55 10.51 -6.43
CA VAL A 186 -1.34 9.98 -5.07
C VAL A 186 -2.62 10.09 -4.25
N ASN A 187 -3.26 11.27 -4.24
CA ASN A 187 -4.51 11.47 -3.50
C ASN A 187 -5.64 10.55 -4.00
N LEU A 188 -5.74 10.36 -5.32
CA LEU A 188 -6.70 9.42 -5.89
C LEU A 188 -6.42 7.98 -5.42
N ALA A 189 -5.15 7.56 -5.41
CA ALA A 189 -4.78 6.25 -4.90
C ALA A 189 -5.10 6.08 -3.40
N VAL A 190 -4.86 7.11 -2.59
CA VAL A 190 -5.26 7.14 -1.17
C VAL A 190 -6.77 6.97 -1.04
N SER A 191 -7.58 7.75 -1.77
CA SER A 191 -9.04 7.66 -1.72
C SER A 191 -9.58 6.31 -2.19
N GLN A 192 -8.92 5.67 -3.16
CA GLN A 192 -9.29 4.31 -3.58
C GLN A 192 -9.00 3.28 -2.48
N LEU A 193 -7.89 3.39 -1.75
CA LEU A 193 -7.58 2.52 -0.62
C LEU A 193 -8.53 2.75 0.55
N GLU A 194 -8.88 4.00 0.83
CA GLU A 194 -9.91 4.36 1.78
C GLU A 194 -11.26 3.71 1.45
N ALA A 195 -11.67 3.76 0.18
CA ALA A 195 -12.90 3.13 -0.28
C ALA A 195 -12.90 1.60 -0.11
N ILE A 196 -11.74 0.95 -0.17
CA ILE A 196 -11.57 -0.49 0.05
C ILE A 196 -11.55 -0.82 1.56
N CYS A 197 -10.83 -0.04 2.35
CA CYS A 197 -10.54 -0.34 3.75
C CYS A 197 -11.62 0.16 4.71
N PHE A 198 -12.19 1.35 4.51
CA PHE A 198 -13.17 1.92 5.43
C PHE A 198 -14.44 1.10 5.64
N PRO A 199 -15.01 0.42 4.62
CA PRO A 199 -16.15 -0.46 4.85
C PRO A 199 -15.85 -1.53 5.91
N ILE A 200 -14.63 -2.06 5.95
CA ILE A 200 -14.22 -3.07 6.93
C ILE A 200 -13.98 -2.44 8.30
N LEU A 201 -13.30 -1.29 8.35
CA LEU A 201 -12.95 -0.61 9.61
C LEU A 201 -14.17 0.00 10.33
N ARG A 202 -15.20 0.40 9.59
CA ARG A 202 -16.40 1.06 10.13
C ARG A 202 -17.57 0.10 10.34
N THR A 203 -17.39 -1.19 10.07
CA THR A 203 -18.43 -2.19 10.35
C THR A 203 -18.63 -2.26 11.87
N LYS A 204 -19.82 -1.85 12.34
CA LYS A 204 -20.27 -1.99 13.73
C LYS A 204 -20.65 -3.43 14.03
#